data_AF-A0A0L0D8P2-F1
#
_entry.id   AF-A0A0L0D8P2-F1
#
_cell.length_a   1.000
_cell.length_b   1.000
_cell.length_c   1.000
_cell.angle_alpha   90.00
_cell.angle_beta   90.00
_cell.angle_gamma   90.00
#
_symmetry.space_group_name_H-M   'P 1'
#
loop_
_entity.id
_entity.type
_entity.pdbx_description
1 polymer ?
#
loop_
_entity_poly.entity_id
_entity_poly.type
_entity_poly.pdbx_seq_one_letter_code
_entity_poly.pdbx_strand_id
1 'polypeptide(L)'
;MAPRRARPASGALKPHFSLTLALVRKALLRFGRVAGAAFALRGGLALLAALLTRATAPNRALASLRGLVGVLAPAARLGLALGGYSAATSLAAASTKSLAVQAATAGVTAATALTAFDQETRVSAMLYLGVRVAQAGYNALACVEEEESHPPAGQPEAEGSAMGGSLLFALASAQVMFAALVYPSSLPRSYYAFIRRTQPIATPILEAVRANLWSTDVDAGAVLAYVADSGGDLDDLARASKLLSDPLPCGIPCELLHPERPQCSVQFAHTAFKAAKRALPLYGGLNLVALLFRYKKLMAAPGATLWRTVKSVVRSTAFLTGFVSLFMAAVCTHRRLGLADSGATYFLSGLICSAAILIEAPSRRTELALYVLPRAVSSAFWILVRHGWLRAFPRGEIALFGGVMATLHADAAGRGSL
;
A
#
# COMPACT_ATOMS: atom_id res chain seq x y z
N MET A 1 48.57 -20.83 72.54
CA MET A 1 47.17 -20.95 72.06
C MET A 1 46.81 -19.69 71.29
N ALA A 2 46.81 -19.72 69.96
CA ALA A 2 46.37 -18.61 69.11
C ALA A 2 44.96 -18.94 68.55
N PRO A 3 44.03 -17.96 68.47
CA PRO A 3 42.66 -18.23 68.06
C PRO A 3 42.53 -18.37 66.54
N ARG A 4 41.67 -19.31 66.14
CA ARG A 4 41.28 -19.64 64.77
C ARG A 4 40.76 -18.41 64.02
N ARG A 5 41.35 -18.07 62.86
CA ARG A 5 40.71 -17.23 61.85
C ARG A 5 39.68 -18.06 61.07
N ALA A 6 38.43 -17.60 61.11
CA ALA A 6 37.33 -18.08 60.30
C ALA A 6 37.62 -17.84 58.80
N ARG A 7 37.35 -18.85 57.96
CA ARG A 7 37.17 -18.68 56.52
C ARG A 7 35.77 -18.10 56.28
N PRO A 8 35.60 -16.99 55.53
CA PRO A 8 34.36 -16.77 54.83
C PRO A 8 34.41 -17.54 53.52
N ALA A 9 33.62 -18.62 53.45
CA ALA A 9 33.17 -19.19 52.20
C ALA A 9 32.07 -18.28 51.64
N SER A 10 32.44 -17.37 50.75
CA SER A 10 31.48 -16.73 49.85
C SER A 10 31.93 -17.03 48.44
N GLY A 11 31.25 -17.98 47.81
CA GLY A 11 31.40 -18.26 46.39
C GLY A 11 31.13 -17.01 45.59
N ALA A 12 32.19 -16.31 45.19
CA ALA A 12 32.12 -15.25 44.21
C ALA A 12 31.72 -15.89 42.88
N LEU A 13 30.43 -15.82 42.57
CA LEU A 13 29.92 -16.12 41.23
C LEU A 13 30.69 -15.23 40.25
N LYS A 14 31.46 -15.87 39.36
CA LYS A 14 32.47 -15.24 38.48
C LYS A 14 31.90 -13.96 37.80
N PRO A 15 32.70 -12.88 37.65
CA PRO A 15 32.26 -11.60 37.07
C PRO A 15 31.65 -11.71 35.66
N HIS A 16 31.97 -12.77 34.91
CA HIS A 16 31.33 -13.06 33.62
C HIS A 16 29.84 -13.45 33.73
N PHE A 17 29.41 -14.04 34.86
CA PHE A 17 28.03 -14.48 35.07
C PHE A 17 27.10 -13.32 35.44
N SER A 18 27.60 -12.35 36.21
CA SER A 18 26.83 -11.13 36.54
C SER A 18 26.64 -10.22 35.32
N LEU A 19 27.66 -10.12 34.46
CA LEU A 19 27.60 -9.34 33.22
C LEU A 19 26.59 -9.94 32.21
N THR A 20 26.63 -11.26 32.01
CA THR A 20 25.70 -11.97 31.11
C THR A 20 24.26 -11.87 31.60
N LEU A 21 24.02 -12.01 32.91
CA LEU A 21 22.69 -11.83 33.50
C LEU A 21 22.17 -10.39 33.33
N ALA A 22 23.04 -9.39 33.48
CA ALA A 22 22.68 -7.99 33.27
C ALA A 22 22.31 -7.68 31.80
N LEU A 23 23.02 -8.29 30.84
CA LEU A 23 22.71 -8.17 29.41
C LEU A 23 21.38 -8.84 29.05
N VAL A 24 21.15 -10.06 29.53
CA VAL A 24 19.88 -10.78 29.33
C VAL A 24 18.71 -10.00 29.94
N ARG A 25 18.88 -9.45 31.14
CA ARG A 25 17.86 -8.60 31.78
C ARG A 25 17.55 -7.35 30.93
N LYS A 26 18.57 -6.66 30.40
CA LYS A 26 18.36 -5.51 29.50
C LYS A 26 17.61 -5.91 28.22
N ALA A 27 17.95 -7.04 27.62
CA ALA A 27 17.27 -7.56 26.43
C ALA A 27 15.80 -7.90 26.71
N LEU A 28 15.50 -8.56 27.84
CA LEU A 28 14.14 -8.90 28.26
C LEU A 28 13.29 -7.65 28.57
N LEU A 29 13.88 -6.63 29.18
CA LEU A 29 13.18 -5.36 29.42
C LEU A 29 12.85 -4.64 28.10
N ARG A 30 13.78 -4.64 27.14
CA ARG A 30 13.53 -4.10 25.78
C ARG A 30 12.45 -4.89 25.06
N PHE A 31 12.52 -6.23 25.12
CA PHE A 31 11.49 -7.12 24.59
C PHE A 31 10.11 -6.75 25.13
N GLY A 32 9.94 -6.70 26.45
CA GLY A 32 8.64 -6.43 27.08
C GLY A 32 8.08 -5.05 26.70
N ARG A 33 8.94 -4.02 26.66
CA ARG A 33 8.54 -2.66 26.25
C ARG A 33 8.08 -2.60 24.80
N VAL A 34 8.85 -3.16 23.88
CA VAL A 34 8.55 -3.11 22.44
C VAL A 34 7.36 -4.01 22.11
N ALA A 35 7.32 -5.22 22.67
CA ALA A 35 6.21 -6.15 22.48
C ALA A 35 4.90 -5.57 23.01
N GLY A 36 4.91 -4.99 24.22
CA GLY A 36 3.75 -4.35 24.83
C GLY A 36 3.26 -3.15 24.02
N ALA A 37 4.17 -2.28 23.57
CA ALA A 37 3.82 -1.12 22.76
C ALA A 37 3.21 -1.52 21.40
N ALA A 38 3.81 -2.49 20.71
CA ALA A 38 3.31 -2.99 19.43
C ALA A 38 1.94 -3.67 19.56
N PHE A 39 1.77 -4.46 20.62
CA PHE A 39 0.50 -5.09 20.95
C PHE A 39 -0.59 -4.05 21.24
N ALA A 40 -0.30 -3.06 22.10
CA ALA A 40 -1.24 -2.01 22.45
C ALA A 40 -1.64 -1.17 21.23
N LEU A 41 -0.69 -0.82 20.37
CA LEU A 41 -0.96 -0.05 19.15
C LEU A 41 -1.85 -0.84 18.17
N ARG A 42 -1.48 -2.08 17.85
CA ARG A 42 -2.23 -2.90 16.87
C ARG A 42 -3.59 -3.31 17.40
N GLY A 43 -3.64 -3.74 18.66
CA GLY A 43 -4.88 -4.09 19.36
C GLY A 43 -5.81 -2.90 19.51
N GLY A 44 -5.28 -1.73 19.89
CA GLY A 44 -6.03 -0.48 19.99
C GLY A 44 -6.63 -0.03 18.67
N LEU A 45 -5.85 -0.05 17.57
CA LEU A 45 -6.35 0.27 16.23
C LEU A 45 -7.43 -0.70 15.75
N ALA A 46 -7.25 -2.00 16.00
CA ALA A 46 -8.23 -3.00 15.62
C ALA A 46 -9.52 -2.90 16.44
N LEU A 47 -9.42 -2.58 17.74
CA LEU A 47 -10.57 -2.30 18.59
C LEU A 47 -11.31 -1.04 18.14
N LEU A 48 -10.58 0.04 17.82
CA LEU A 48 -11.16 1.27 17.30
C LEU A 48 -11.92 1.00 15.98
N ALA A 49 -11.32 0.23 15.07
CA ALA A 49 -11.99 -0.17 13.83
C ALA A 49 -13.25 -1.02 14.09
N ALA A 50 -13.21 -1.93 15.06
CA ALA A 50 -14.37 -2.74 15.47
C ALA A 50 -15.49 -1.88 16.08
N LEU A 51 -15.14 -0.85 16.85
CA LEU A 51 -16.11 0.11 17.41
C LEU A 51 -16.73 1.00 16.34
N LEU A 52 -15.92 1.50 15.40
CA LEU A 52 -16.40 2.31 14.27
C LEU A 52 -17.31 1.51 13.32
N THR A 53 -16.97 0.24 13.08
CA THR A 53 -17.83 -0.66 12.28
C THR A 53 -19.13 -1.01 13.01
N ARG A 54 -19.12 -1.13 14.35
CA ARG A 54 -20.35 -1.27 15.14
C ARG A 54 -21.24 -0.01 15.08
N ALA A 55 -20.64 1.17 15.11
CA ALA A 55 -21.36 2.45 14.98
C ALA A 55 -22.03 2.63 13.61
N THR A 56 -21.48 2.00 12.57
CA THR A 56 -22.00 2.09 11.19
C THR A 56 -22.86 0.88 10.79
N ALA A 57 -22.73 -0.26 11.47
CA ALA A 57 -23.54 -1.46 11.26
C ALA A 57 -23.66 -2.25 12.58
N PRO A 58 -24.78 -2.12 13.33
CA PRO A 58 -24.89 -2.62 14.71
C PRO A 58 -24.80 -4.15 14.87
N ASN A 59 -24.99 -4.92 13.78
CA ASN A 59 -25.17 -6.37 13.86
C ASN A 59 -23.92 -7.24 13.59
N ARG A 60 -22.69 -6.68 13.40
CA ARG A 60 -21.58 -7.49 12.84
C ARG A 60 -20.30 -7.72 13.66
N ALA A 61 -19.96 -6.92 14.68
CA ALA A 61 -18.51 -6.83 15.00
C ALA A 61 -18.00 -7.46 16.32
N LEU A 62 -18.77 -7.52 17.42
CA LEU A 62 -18.16 -7.71 18.76
C LEU A 62 -18.90 -8.64 19.74
N ALA A 63 -19.92 -9.37 19.30
CA ALA A 63 -20.73 -10.19 20.22
C ALA A 63 -20.15 -11.60 20.52
N SER A 64 -19.01 -11.98 19.93
CA SER A 64 -18.42 -13.32 20.07
C SER A 64 -16.97 -13.27 20.55
N LEU A 65 -16.63 -14.13 21.52
CA LEU A 65 -15.26 -14.45 21.94
C LEU A 65 -14.31 -14.72 20.76
N ARG A 66 -14.83 -15.29 19.68
CA ARG A 66 -14.08 -15.59 18.45
C ARG A 66 -13.65 -14.31 17.71
N GLY A 67 -14.46 -13.26 17.76
CA GLY A 67 -14.13 -11.94 17.20
C GLY A 67 -13.02 -11.24 17.98
N LEU A 68 -13.05 -11.34 19.32
CA LEU A 68 -12.01 -10.78 20.18
C LEU A 68 -10.65 -11.49 19.98
N VAL A 69 -10.66 -12.82 19.89
CA VAL A 69 -9.45 -13.61 19.58
C VAL A 69 -8.91 -13.25 18.18
N GLY A 70 -9.79 -13.03 17.21
CA GLY A 70 -9.42 -12.57 15.87
C GLY A 70 -8.72 -11.20 15.85
N VAL A 71 -9.02 -10.33 16.81
CA VAL A 71 -8.37 -9.02 16.99
C VAL A 71 -7.05 -9.12 17.75
N LEU A 72 -7.03 -9.92 18.83
CA LEU A 72 -5.87 -10.04 19.73
C LEU A 72 -4.73 -10.87 19.13
N ALA A 73 -5.03 -11.94 18.37
CA ALA A 73 -4.00 -12.83 17.86
C ALA A 73 -3.01 -12.16 16.88
N PRO A 74 -3.45 -11.34 15.90
CA PRO A 74 -2.52 -10.57 15.05
C PRO A 74 -1.69 -9.55 15.83
N ALA A 75 -2.27 -8.92 16.86
CA ALA A 75 -1.56 -7.98 17.72
C ALA A 75 -0.48 -8.68 18.55
N ALA A 76 -0.76 -9.87 19.08
CA ALA A 76 0.20 -10.68 19.82
C ALA A 76 1.36 -11.15 18.93
N ARG A 77 1.07 -11.63 17.71
CA ARG A 77 2.11 -12.00 16.74
C ARG A 77 3.03 -10.83 16.42
N LEU A 78 2.48 -9.64 16.20
CA LEU A 78 3.26 -8.42 15.96
C LEU A 78 4.11 -8.03 17.18
N GLY A 79 3.53 -8.09 18.38
CA GLY A 79 4.25 -7.82 19.62
C GLY A 79 5.44 -8.75 19.81
N LEU A 80 5.23 -10.06 19.67
CA LEU A 80 6.30 -11.06 19.79
C LEU A 80 7.38 -10.89 18.72
N ALA A 81 6.99 -10.63 17.48
CA ALA A 81 7.91 -10.40 16.36
C ALA A 81 8.83 -9.19 16.59
N LEU A 82 8.24 -8.03 16.91
CA LEU A 82 9.01 -6.79 17.14
C LEU A 82 9.80 -6.82 18.45
N GLY A 83 9.24 -7.42 19.50
CA GLY A 83 9.94 -7.66 20.75
C GLY A 83 11.17 -8.54 20.56
N GLY A 84 11.01 -9.67 19.86
CA GLY A 84 12.09 -10.62 19.57
C GLY A 84 13.21 -9.97 18.74
N TYR A 85 12.84 -9.23 17.70
CA TYR A 85 13.79 -8.44 16.90
C TYR A 85 14.58 -7.42 17.75
N SER A 86 13.89 -6.67 18.61
CA SER A 86 14.54 -5.68 19.49
C SER A 86 15.48 -6.31 20.51
N ALA A 87 15.10 -7.46 21.08
CA ALA A 87 15.94 -8.21 22.00
C ALA A 87 17.21 -8.71 21.31
N ALA A 88 17.06 -9.35 20.15
CA ALA A 88 18.17 -9.94 19.42
C ALA A 88 19.19 -8.89 18.93
N THR A 89 18.71 -7.79 18.35
CA THR A 89 19.59 -6.67 17.94
C THR A 89 20.29 -6.01 19.13
N SER A 90 19.62 -5.89 20.28
CA SER A 90 20.25 -5.35 21.50
C SER A 90 21.34 -6.26 22.06
N LEU A 91 21.15 -7.58 21.97
CA LEU A 91 22.12 -8.56 22.42
C LEU A 91 23.32 -8.60 21.48
N ALA A 92 23.10 -8.53 20.16
CA ALA A 92 24.15 -8.42 19.17
C ALA A 92 25.01 -7.17 19.39
N ALA A 93 24.37 -6.00 19.58
CA ALA A 93 25.07 -4.75 19.87
C ALA A 93 25.90 -4.79 21.16
N ALA A 94 25.45 -5.56 22.17
CA ALA A 94 26.21 -5.75 23.41
C ALA A 94 27.34 -6.80 23.30
N SER A 95 27.21 -7.75 22.37
CA SER A 95 28.13 -8.88 22.24
C SER A 95 29.26 -8.63 21.25
N THR A 96 29.08 -7.76 20.25
CA THR A 96 30.07 -7.52 19.20
C THR A 96 30.12 -6.06 18.80
N LYS A 97 31.33 -5.56 18.46
CA LYS A 97 31.54 -4.24 17.86
C LYS A 97 31.48 -4.25 16.33
N SER A 98 31.44 -5.43 15.71
CA SER A 98 31.39 -5.54 14.24
C SER A 98 30.01 -5.15 13.72
N LEU A 99 29.96 -4.04 12.96
CA LEU A 99 28.76 -3.55 12.30
C LEU A 99 28.15 -4.61 11.36
N ALA A 100 28.98 -5.37 10.64
CA ALA A 100 28.53 -6.42 9.74
C ALA A 100 27.76 -7.53 10.46
N VAL A 101 28.24 -7.94 11.65
CA VAL A 101 27.57 -8.97 12.46
C VAL A 101 26.27 -8.43 13.05
N GLN A 102 26.25 -7.16 13.48
CA GLN A 102 25.01 -6.51 13.96
C GLN A 102 23.96 -6.39 12.84
N ALA A 103 24.38 -5.98 11.63
CA ALA A 103 23.50 -5.90 10.46
C ALA A 103 22.98 -7.28 10.05
N ALA A 104 23.84 -8.31 10.00
CA ALA A 104 23.43 -9.67 9.67
C ALA A 104 22.44 -10.24 10.70
N THR A 105 22.69 -10.04 12.00
CA THR A 105 21.75 -10.48 13.05
C THR A 105 20.42 -9.75 12.97
N ALA A 106 20.41 -8.44 12.69
CA ALA A 106 19.19 -7.69 12.42
C ALA A 106 18.41 -8.26 11.23
N GLY A 107 19.09 -8.52 10.10
CA GLY A 107 18.47 -9.09 8.91
C GLY A 107 17.87 -10.47 9.13
N VAL A 108 18.64 -11.38 9.74
CA VAL A 108 18.17 -12.76 10.02
C VAL A 108 17.01 -12.74 11.01
N THR A 109 17.11 -12.00 12.11
CA THR A 109 16.05 -11.99 13.12
C THR A 109 14.77 -11.36 12.61
N ALA A 110 14.86 -10.32 11.77
CA ALA A 110 13.72 -9.71 11.12
C ALA A 110 13.07 -10.66 10.08
N ALA A 111 13.88 -11.35 9.27
CA ALA A 111 13.41 -12.36 8.33
C ALA A 111 12.66 -13.50 9.04
N THR A 112 13.19 -14.01 10.15
CA THR A 112 12.54 -15.05 10.95
C THR A 112 11.24 -14.53 11.57
N ALA A 113 11.24 -13.30 12.11
CA ALA A 113 10.04 -12.68 12.66
C ALA A 113 8.92 -12.51 11.62
N LEU A 114 9.27 -12.27 10.35
CA LEU A 114 8.33 -12.09 9.25
C LEU A 114 7.57 -13.39 8.89
N THR A 115 8.13 -14.56 9.22
CA THR A 115 7.46 -15.87 8.98
C THR A 115 6.14 -16.02 9.74
N ALA A 116 5.94 -15.28 10.83
CA ALA A 116 4.72 -15.30 11.62
C ALA A 116 3.51 -14.62 10.94
N PHE A 117 3.74 -13.95 9.81
CA PHE A 117 2.72 -13.21 9.06
C PHE A 117 2.33 -13.92 7.76
N ASP A 118 1.12 -13.62 7.29
CA ASP A 118 0.60 -14.07 6.01
C ASP A 118 1.40 -13.48 4.84
N GLN A 119 1.38 -14.18 3.70
CA GLN A 119 2.17 -13.82 2.52
C GLN A 119 1.91 -12.39 2.02
N GLU A 120 0.66 -11.93 2.06
CA GLU A 120 0.33 -10.55 1.63
C GLU A 120 1.00 -9.52 2.54
N THR A 121 0.96 -9.73 3.86
CA THR A 121 1.64 -8.87 4.83
C THR A 121 3.16 -8.93 4.66
N ARG A 122 3.75 -10.11 4.44
CA ARG A 122 5.21 -10.26 4.24
C ARG A 122 5.69 -9.47 3.02
N VAL A 123 5.04 -9.65 1.88
CA VAL A 123 5.38 -8.95 0.62
C VAL A 123 5.16 -7.44 0.77
N SER A 124 4.06 -7.03 1.42
CA SER A 124 3.79 -5.61 1.67
C SER A 124 4.90 -4.98 2.52
N ALA A 125 5.26 -5.61 3.65
CA ALA A 125 6.30 -5.10 4.54
C ALA A 125 7.66 -5.00 3.83
N MET A 126 8.04 -6.03 3.07
CA MET A 126 9.26 -6.04 2.27
C MET A 126 9.32 -4.89 1.28
N LEU A 127 8.26 -4.68 0.50
CA LEU A 127 8.26 -3.63 -0.51
C LEU A 127 8.17 -2.23 0.09
N TYR A 128 7.35 -2.03 1.13
CA TYR A 128 7.30 -0.72 1.81
C TYR A 128 8.64 -0.33 2.39
N LEU A 129 9.32 -1.28 3.04
CA LEU A 129 10.61 -1.01 3.65
C LEU A 129 11.72 -0.88 2.60
N GLY A 130 11.68 -1.68 1.54
CA GLY A 130 12.58 -1.57 0.40
C GLY A 130 12.48 -0.19 -0.28
N VAL A 131 11.26 0.33 -0.44
CA VAL A 131 11.04 1.70 -0.94
C VAL A 131 11.65 2.75 0.00
N ARG A 132 11.60 2.55 1.32
CA ARG A 132 12.26 3.46 2.28
C ARG A 132 13.78 3.41 2.20
N VAL A 133 14.36 2.22 2.01
CA VAL A 133 15.80 2.07 1.76
C VAL A 133 16.19 2.77 0.46
N ALA A 134 15.44 2.55 -0.61
CA ALA A 134 15.69 3.20 -1.89
C ALA A 134 15.59 4.73 -1.79
N GLN A 135 14.59 5.23 -1.05
CA GLN A 135 14.44 6.66 -0.78
C GLN A 135 15.62 7.22 0.02
N ALA A 136 16.07 6.52 1.06
CA ALA A 136 17.23 6.92 1.84
C ALA A 136 18.52 6.93 1.00
N GLY A 137 18.70 5.93 0.13
CA GLY A 137 19.83 5.85 -0.79
C GLY A 137 19.81 6.95 -1.86
N TYR A 138 18.65 7.24 -2.45
CA TYR A 138 18.49 8.34 -3.40
C TYR A 138 18.84 9.69 -2.76
N ASN A 139 18.32 9.95 -1.56
CA ASN A 139 18.63 11.18 -0.83
C ASN A 139 20.12 11.29 -0.49
N ALA A 140 20.79 10.17 -0.15
CA ALA A 140 22.21 10.17 0.13
C ALA A 140 23.05 10.48 -1.12
N LEU A 141 22.67 9.93 -2.29
CA LEU A 141 23.34 10.23 -3.56
C LEU A 141 23.13 11.68 -4.01
N ALA A 142 21.91 12.20 -3.85
CA ALA A 142 21.60 13.60 -4.18
C ALA A 142 22.45 14.59 -3.37
N CYS A 143 22.70 14.31 -2.08
CA CYS A 143 23.60 15.15 -1.27
C CYS A 143 25.05 15.12 -1.78
N VAL A 144 25.53 13.99 -2.32
CA VAL A 144 26.88 13.89 -2.90
C VAL A 144 26.96 14.70 -4.19
N GLU A 145 25.95 14.62 -5.06
CA GLU A 145 25.88 15.43 -6.28
C GLU A 145 25.81 16.94 -5.99
N GLU A 146 25.07 17.36 -4.96
CA GLU A 146 25.00 18.77 -4.54
C GLU A 146 26.32 19.29 -3.93
N GLU A 147 27.10 18.43 -3.27
CA GLU A 147 28.43 18.77 -2.76
C GLU A 147 29.46 18.91 -3.89
N GLU A 148 29.30 18.13 -4.97
CA GLU A 148 30.20 18.11 -6.13
C GLU A 148 29.83 19.15 -7.21
N SER A 149 28.55 19.53 -7.28
CA SER A 149 28.04 20.56 -8.18
C SER A 149 27.45 21.72 -7.40
N HIS A 150 28.20 22.81 -7.21
CA HIS A 150 27.63 24.07 -6.74
C HIS A 150 26.58 24.57 -7.75
N PRO A 151 25.26 24.44 -7.46
CA PRO A 151 24.26 24.93 -8.39
C PRO A 151 24.22 26.46 -8.27
N PRO A 152 24.06 27.21 -9.36
CA PRO A 152 23.82 28.64 -9.26
C PRO A 152 22.53 28.88 -8.44
N ALA A 153 22.65 29.71 -7.41
CA ALA A 153 21.57 30.04 -6.49
C ALA A 153 20.31 30.50 -7.23
N GLY A 154 19.19 29.80 -7.03
CA GLY A 154 17.87 30.34 -7.38
C GLY A 154 16.83 29.40 -8.00
N GLN A 155 17.09 28.10 -8.18
CA GLN A 155 16.04 27.17 -8.64
C GLN A 155 15.39 26.44 -7.44
N PRO A 156 14.05 26.44 -7.32
CA PRO A 156 13.38 25.79 -6.20
C PRO A 156 13.48 24.26 -6.34
N GLU A 157 14.34 23.62 -5.54
CA GLU A 157 14.45 22.16 -5.34
C GLU A 157 13.09 21.45 -5.13
N ALA A 158 12.09 22.21 -4.66
CA ALA A 158 10.72 21.78 -4.49
C ALA A 158 10.00 21.40 -5.81
N GLU A 159 10.41 21.93 -6.96
CA GLU A 159 9.75 21.66 -8.25
C GLU A 159 10.26 20.37 -8.91
N GLY A 160 11.57 20.11 -8.89
CA GLY A 160 12.17 18.88 -9.43
C GLY A 160 11.70 17.62 -8.68
N SER A 161 11.66 17.69 -7.36
CA SER A 161 11.13 16.61 -6.51
C SER A 161 9.61 16.41 -6.67
N ALA A 162 8.85 17.47 -6.95
CA ALA A 162 7.41 17.41 -7.23
C ALA A 162 7.09 16.76 -8.58
N MET A 163 7.91 17.04 -9.61
CA MET A 163 7.81 16.36 -10.91
C MET A 163 8.17 14.88 -10.78
N GLY A 164 9.24 14.55 -10.07
CA GLY A 164 9.63 13.17 -9.79
C GLY A 164 8.52 12.37 -9.11
N GLY A 165 7.89 12.94 -8.08
CA GLY A 165 6.74 12.31 -7.41
C GLY A 165 5.53 12.11 -8.32
N SER A 166 5.26 13.05 -9.23
CA SER A 166 4.13 12.97 -10.16
C SER A 166 4.36 11.91 -11.25
N LEU A 167 5.58 11.84 -11.79
CA LEU A 167 5.97 10.83 -12.78
C LEU A 167 5.98 9.43 -12.17
N LEU A 168 6.54 9.29 -10.96
CA LEU A 168 6.55 8.02 -10.23
C LEU A 168 5.12 7.55 -9.93
N PHE A 169 4.25 8.47 -9.52
CA PHE A 169 2.83 8.17 -9.34
C PHE A 169 2.20 7.72 -10.67
N ALA A 170 2.50 8.38 -11.79
CA ALA A 170 1.93 8.05 -13.09
C ALA A 170 2.31 6.65 -13.55
N LEU A 171 3.61 6.30 -13.50
CA LEU A 171 4.08 4.96 -13.87
C LEU A 171 3.52 3.88 -12.95
N ALA A 172 3.54 4.12 -11.63
CA ALA A 172 3.02 3.16 -10.66
C ALA A 172 1.52 2.94 -10.83
N SER A 173 0.75 4.02 -11.01
CA SER A 173 -0.70 3.95 -11.17
C SER A 173 -1.09 3.35 -12.52
N ALA A 174 -0.36 3.66 -13.60
CA ALA A 174 -0.55 3.03 -14.90
C ALA A 174 -0.37 1.52 -14.83
N GLN A 175 0.71 1.05 -14.19
CA GLN A 175 0.96 -0.37 -13.95
C GLN A 175 -0.17 -1.02 -13.13
N VAL A 176 -0.65 -0.36 -12.08
CA VAL A 176 -1.74 -0.87 -11.24
C VAL A 176 -3.06 -0.92 -12.01
N MET A 177 -3.40 0.08 -12.81
CA MET A 177 -4.63 0.10 -13.61
C MET A 177 -4.59 -0.98 -14.70
N PHE A 178 -3.46 -1.10 -15.40
CA PHE A 178 -3.20 -2.18 -16.35
C PHE A 178 -3.37 -3.55 -15.67
N ALA A 179 -2.74 -3.75 -14.51
CA ALA A 179 -2.84 -4.99 -13.76
C ALA A 179 -4.26 -5.28 -13.26
N ALA A 180 -4.99 -4.29 -12.75
CA ALA A 180 -6.35 -4.48 -12.27
C ALA A 180 -7.30 -4.93 -13.40
N LEU A 181 -7.08 -4.40 -14.61
CA LEU A 181 -7.88 -4.73 -15.77
C LEU A 181 -7.44 -6.03 -16.42
N VAL A 182 -6.16 -6.20 -16.72
CA VAL A 182 -5.64 -7.37 -17.44
C VAL A 182 -5.30 -8.52 -16.51
N TYR A 183 -4.54 -8.30 -15.43
CA TYR A 183 -4.06 -9.37 -14.54
C TYR A 183 -4.51 -9.19 -13.09
N PRO A 184 -5.82 -9.31 -12.78
CA PRO A 184 -6.34 -9.00 -11.44
C PRO A 184 -5.73 -9.88 -10.34
N SER A 185 -5.28 -11.09 -10.67
CA SER A 185 -4.60 -12.02 -9.75
C SER A 185 -3.22 -11.57 -9.31
N SER A 186 -2.60 -10.59 -10.00
CA SER A 186 -1.29 -10.04 -9.66
C SER A 186 -1.35 -9.01 -8.52
N LEU A 187 -2.55 -8.49 -8.21
CA LEU A 187 -2.77 -7.51 -7.16
C LEU A 187 -3.25 -8.19 -5.87
N PRO A 188 -2.91 -7.65 -4.68
CA PRO A 188 -3.46 -8.13 -3.42
C PRO A 188 -4.98 -8.05 -3.40
N ARG A 189 -5.66 -9.04 -2.83
CA ARG A 189 -7.14 -9.15 -2.88
C ARG A 189 -7.83 -7.94 -2.25
N SER A 190 -7.29 -7.48 -1.11
CA SER A 190 -7.80 -6.30 -0.40
C SER A 190 -7.70 -5.02 -1.24
N TYR A 191 -6.61 -4.87 -1.99
CA TYR A 191 -6.36 -3.70 -2.82
C TYR A 191 -7.18 -3.75 -4.13
N TYR A 192 -7.31 -4.92 -4.75
CA TYR A 192 -8.20 -5.11 -5.89
C TYR A 192 -9.67 -4.86 -5.50
N ALA A 193 -10.10 -5.34 -4.33
CA ALA A 193 -11.44 -5.07 -3.81
C ALA A 193 -11.69 -3.57 -3.58
N PHE A 194 -10.67 -2.83 -3.14
CA PHE A 194 -10.72 -1.37 -3.05
C PHE A 194 -10.95 -0.73 -4.42
N ILE A 195 -10.13 -1.08 -5.43
CA ILE A 195 -10.27 -0.57 -6.81
C ILE A 195 -11.68 -0.87 -7.35
N ARG A 196 -12.14 -2.12 -7.18
CA ARG A 196 -13.49 -2.59 -7.58
C ARG A 196 -14.63 -1.82 -6.92
N ARG A 197 -14.44 -1.35 -5.68
CA ARG A 197 -15.46 -0.56 -4.96
C ARG A 197 -15.54 0.87 -5.49
N THR A 198 -14.41 1.42 -5.94
CA THR A 198 -14.31 2.77 -6.50
C THR A 198 -14.66 2.84 -7.99
N GLN A 199 -14.46 1.75 -8.74
CA GLN A 199 -14.81 1.69 -10.16
C GLN A 199 -16.34 1.51 -10.37
N PRO A 200 -16.93 2.19 -11.35
CA PRO A 200 -18.37 2.09 -11.67
C PRO A 200 -18.69 0.98 -12.70
N ILE A 201 -17.68 0.26 -13.22
CA ILE A 201 -17.86 -0.73 -14.30
C ILE A 201 -18.33 -2.06 -13.72
N ALA A 202 -19.35 -2.65 -14.33
CA ALA A 202 -19.90 -3.94 -13.92
C ALA A 202 -18.92 -5.10 -14.18
N THR A 203 -18.97 -6.13 -13.34
CA THR A 203 -18.16 -7.35 -13.47
C THR A 203 -18.27 -8.01 -14.86
N PRO A 204 -19.48 -8.28 -15.41
CA PRO A 204 -19.60 -8.98 -16.69
C PRO A 204 -18.91 -8.22 -17.83
N ILE A 205 -18.96 -6.89 -17.81
CA ILE A 205 -18.28 -6.07 -18.81
C ILE A 205 -16.75 -6.14 -18.67
N LEU A 206 -16.22 -6.14 -17.44
CA LEU A 206 -14.78 -6.29 -17.23
C LEU A 206 -14.28 -7.67 -17.67
N GLU A 207 -15.08 -8.71 -17.47
CA GLU A 207 -14.78 -10.07 -17.93
C GLU A 207 -14.84 -10.16 -19.45
N ALA A 208 -15.84 -9.54 -20.08
CA ALA A 208 -15.93 -9.44 -21.54
C ALA A 208 -14.73 -8.70 -22.16
N VAL A 209 -14.29 -7.58 -21.57
CA VAL A 209 -13.09 -6.85 -22.00
C VAL A 209 -11.84 -7.74 -21.89
N ARG A 210 -11.68 -8.47 -20.78
CA ARG A 210 -10.56 -9.41 -20.60
C ARG A 210 -10.60 -10.55 -21.60
N ALA A 211 -11.79 -11.10 -21.84
CA ALA A 211 -11.96 -12.20 -22.78
C ALA A 211 -11.54 -11.77 -24.18
N ASN A 212 -11.98 -10.58 -24.60
CA ASN A 212 -11.57 -9.99 -25.88
C ASN A 212 -10.05 -9.78 -25.97
N LEU A 213 -9.42 -9.23 -24.91
CA LEU A 213 -7.97 -8.99 -24.86
C LEU A 213 -7.13 -10.28 -24.99
N TRP A 214 -7.62 -11.39 -24.44
CA TRP A 214 -6.94 -12.68 -24.51
C TRP A 214 -7.41 -13.54 -25.67
N SER A 215 -8.25 -12.99 -26.56
CA SER A 215 -8.84 -13.73 -27.68
C SER A 215 -9.54 -15.02 -27.24
N THR A 216 -10.20 -14.97 -26.08
CA THR A 216 -11.07 -16.03 -25.56
C THR A 216 -12.54 -15.64 -25.75
N ASP A 217 -13.43 -16.62 -25.77
CA ASP A 217 -14.86 -16.39 -26.00
C ASP A 217 -15.47 -15.43 -24.96
N VAL A 218 -16.14 -14.40 -25.46
CA VAL A 218 -16.89 -13.44 -24.64
C VAL A 218 -18.21 -14.09 -24.23
N ASP A 219 -18.49 -14.13 -22.93
CA ASP A 219 -19.80 -14.58 -22.42
C ASP A 219 -20.89 -13.55 -22.77
N ALA A 220 -21.46 -13.70 -23.95
CA ALA A 220 -22.51 -12.84 -24.45
C ALA A 220 -23.76 -12.88 -23.56
N GLY A 221 -24.05 -14.02 -22.92
CA GLY A 221 -25.20 -14.17 -22.02
C GLY A 221 -25.08 -13.28 -20.78
N ALA A 222 -23.90 -13.26 -20.15
CA ALA A 222 -23.64 -12.40 -19.00
C ALA A 222 -23.68 -10.89 -19.36
N VAL A 223 -23.20 -10.52 -20.56
CA VAL A 223 -23.27 -9.14 -21.03
C VAL A 223 -24.71 -8.71 -21.34
N LEU A 224 -25.50 -9.56 -21.99
CA LEU A 224 -26.91 -9.29 -22.30
C LEU A 224 -27.77 -9.21 -21.03
N ALA A 225 -27.54 -10.09 -20.06
CA ALA A 225 -28.20 -10.01 -18.75
C ALA A 225 -27.91 -8.69 -18.05
N TYR A 226 -26.67 -8.20 -18.13
CA TYR A 226 -26.32 -6.88 -17.60
C TYR A 226 -27.03 -5.72 -18.31
N VAL A 227 -27.13 -5.77 -19.64
CA VAL A 227 -27.86 -4.75 -20.41
C VAL A 227 -29.34 -4.71 -20.00
N ALA A 228 -29.96 -5.89 -19.82
CA ALA A 228 -31.33 -6.00 -19.33
C ALA A 228 -31.50 -5.46 -17.90
N ASP A 229 -30.61 -5.82 -16.98
CA ASP A 229 -30.62 -5.35 -15.58
C ASP A 229 -30.41 -3.83 -15.46
N SER A 230 -29.69 -3.23 -16.43
CA SER A 230 -29.49 -1.80 -16.54
C SER A 230 -30.70 -1.04 -17.12
N GLY A 231 -31.80 -1.74 -17.42
CA GLY A 231 -33.03 -1.15 -17.95
C GLY A 231 -33.00 -0.92 -19.46
N GLY A 232 -32.22 -1.70 -20.21
CA GLY A 232 -32.23 -1.67 -21.68
C GLY A 232 -33.50 -2.32 -22.25
N ASP A 233 -34.01 -1.74 -23.34
CA ASP A 233 -35.20 -2.26 -24.03
C ASP A 233 -34.87 -3.46 -24.95
N LEU A 234 -35.89 -4.12 -25.49
CA LEU A 234 -35.73 -5.23 -26.45
C LEU A 234 -34.83 -4.85 -27.65
N ASP A 235 -34.91 -3.61 -28.11
CA ASP A 235 -34.07 -3.09 -29.19
C ASP A 235 -32.60 -2.93 -28.77
N ASP A 236 -32.33 -2.56 -27.51
CA ASP A 236 -30.98 -2.47 -26.97
C ASP A 236 -30.35 -3.85 -26.81
N LEU A 237 -31.15 -4.84 -26.38
CA LEU A 237 -30.71 -6.24 -26.33
C LEU A 237 -30.41 -6.79 -27.72
N ALA A 238 -31.26 -6.52 -28.71
CA ALA A 238 -31.04 -6.95 -30.09
C ALA A 238 -29.76 -6.32 -30.67
N ARG A 239 -29.53 -5.03 -30.40
CA ARG A 239 -28.31 -4.33 -30.79
C ARG A 239 -27.07 -4.88 -30.10
N ALA A 240 -27.16 -5.12 -28.79
CA ALA A 240 -26.09 -5.72 -28.00
C ALA A 240 -25.71 -7.11 -28.52
N SER A 241 -26.71 -7.95 -28.81
CA SER A 241 -26.54 -9.27 -29.42
C SER A 241 -25.79 -9.19 -30.75
N LYS A 242 -26.19 -8.25 -31.62
CA LYS A 242 -25.52 -8.03 -32.90
C LYS A 242 -24.06 -7.60 -32.71
N LEU A 243 -23.80 -6.62 -31.83
CA LEU A 243 -22.45 -6.12 -31.56
C LEU A 243 -21.52 -7.19 -30.98
N LEU A 244 -22.05 -8.15 -30.22
CA LEU A 244 -21.30 -9.28 -29.68
C LEU A 244 -21.08 -10.40 -30.69
N SER A 245 -21.86 -10.43 -31.78
CA SER A 245 -21.74 -11.43 -32.85
C SER A 245 -20.63 -11.08 -33.84
N ASP A 246 -20.33 -9.78 -34.00
CA ASP A 246 -19.25 -9.29 -34.85
C ASP A 246 -17.90 -9.36 -34.11
N PRO A 247 -16.77 -9.53 -34.83
CA PRO A 247 -15.45 -9.45 -34.21
C PRO A 247 -15.23 -8.07 -33.58
N LEU A 248 -14.60 -8.05 -32.40
CA LEU A 248 -14.43 -6.86 -31.54
C LEU A 248 -12.96 -6.36 -31.53
N PRO A 249 -12.38 -5.93 -32.67
CA PRO A 249 -10.97 -5.52 -32.73
C PRO A 249 -10.68 -4.30 -31.85
N CYS A 250 -11.65 -3.39 -31.70
CA CYS A 250 -11.54 -2.17 -30.91
C CYS A 250 -12.03 -2.35 -29.45
N GLY A 251 -12.29 -3.59 -29.03
CA GLY A 251 -12.82 -3.91 -27.70
C GLY A 251 -14.33 -3.72 -27.57
N ILE A 252 -14.83 -3.88 -26.35
CA ILE A 252 -16.26 -3.77 -26.04
C ILE A 252 -16.76 -2.34 -26.33
N PRO A 253 -17.74 -2.13 -27.23
CA PRO A 253 -18.23 -0.80 -27.58
C PRO A 253 -18.80 -0.04 -26.38
N CYS A 254 -18.80 1.28 -26.46
CA CYS A 254 -19.28 2.15 -25.38
C CYS A 254 -20.77 1.89 -25.04
N GLU A 255 -21.57 1.48 -26.03
CA GLU A 255 -22.98 1.13 -25.87
C GLU A 255 -23.17 -0.02 -24.87
N LEU A 256 -22.29 -1.03 -24.91
CA LEU A 256 -22.30 -2.15 -23.95
C LEU A 256 -21.64 -1.78 -22.62
N LEU A 257 -20.69 -0.84 -22.63
CA LEU A 257 -19.99 -0.41 -21.42
C LEU A 257 -20.90 0.36 -20.45
N HIS A 258 -21.81 1.17 -20.98
CA HIS A 258 -22.72 2.01 -20.20
C HIS A 258 -24.11 2.11 -20.87
N PRO A 259 -24.89 1.01 -20.86
CA PRO A 259 -26.20 0.94 -21.55
C PRO A 259 -27.19 1.97 -21.02
N GLU A 260 -27.17 2.28 -19.72
CA GLU A 260 -28.04 3.30 -19.11
C GLU A 260 -27.90 4.71 -19.70
N ARG A 261 -26.74 5.02 -20.31
CA ARG A 261 -26.40 6.37 -20.76
C ARG A 261 -25.61 6.32 -22.08
N PRO A 262 -26.24 6.56 -23.24
CA PRO A 262 -25.55 6.44 -24.53
C PRO A 262 -24.45 7.49 -24.72
N GLN A 263 -24.55 8.63 -24.04
CA GLN A 263 -23.54 9.69 -24.10
C GLN A 263 -22.42 9.44 -23.08
N CYS A 264 -21.20 9.21 -23.57
CA CYS A 264 -20.03 8.99 -22.72
C CYS A 264 -19.77 10.16 -21.76
N SER A 265 -19.97 11.41 -22.19
CA SER A 265 -19.80 12.61 -21.35
C SER A 265 -20.70 12.60 -20.12
N VAL A 266 -21.97 12.23 -20.29
CA VAL A 266 -22.94 12.12 -19.19
C VAL A 266 -22.56 10.98 -18.25
N GLN A 267 -22.08 9.85 -18.81
CA GLN A 267 -21.59 8.74 -18.00
C GLN A 267 -20.34 9.12 -17.18
N PHE A 268 -19.45 9.94 -17.72
CA PHE A 268 -18.28 10.45 -16.98
C PHE A 268 -18.71 11.33 -15.80
N ALA A 269 -19.65 12.26 -16.01
CA ALA A 269 -20.17 13.11 -14.95
C ALA A 269 -20.89 12.31 -13.86
N HIS A 270 -21.71 11.33 -14.26
CA HIS A 270 -22.40 10.45 -13.32
C HIS A 270 -21.41 9.60 -12.51
N THR A 271 -20.41 9.03 -13.18
CA THR A 271 -19.32 8.29 -12.55
C THR A 271 -18.55 9.16 -11.55
N ALA A 272 -18.19 10.38 -11.94
CA ALA A 272 -17.50 11.33 -11.08
C ALA A 272 -18.28 11.58 -9.78
N PHE A 273 -19.59 11.79 -9.89
CA PHE A 273 -20.45 12.04 -8.73
C PHE A 273 -20.62 10.81 -7.84
N LYS A 274 -20.80 9.62 -8.44
CA LYS A 274 -20.90 8.34 -7.70
C LYS A 274 -19.58 8.02 -6.99
N ALA A 275 -18.45 8.26 -7.66
CA ALA A 275 -17.11 8.13 -7.10
C ALA A 275 -16.89 9.15 -5.96
N ALA A 276 -17.33 10.41 -6.12
CA ALA A 276 -17.23 11.45 -5.07
C ALA A 276 -17.95 11.00 -3.80
N LYS A 277 -19.20 10.56 -3.92
CA LYS A 277 -20.01 10.06 -2.79
C LYS A 277 -19.35 8.90 -2.06
N ARG A 278 -18.65 8.01 -2.77
CA ARG A 278 -17.93 6.86 -2.19
C ARG A 278 -16.56 7.24 -1.61
N ALA A 279 -15.87 8.19 -2.22
CA ALA A 279 -14.55 8.66 -1.82
C ALA A 279 -14.61 9.55 -0.57
N LEU A 280 -15.66 10.36 -0.44
CA LEU A 280 -15.84 11.31 0.66
C LEU A 280 -15.77 10.67 2.06
N PRO A 281 -16.48 9.56 2.38
CA PRO A 281 -16.38 8.94 3.71
C PRO A 281 -15.00 8.33 3.96
N LEU A 282 -14.32 7.82 2.94
CA LEU A 282 -12.98 7.25 3.07
C LEU A 282 -11.95 8.32 3.45
N TYR A 283 -11.87 9.40 2.67
CA TYR A 283 -10.93 10.50 2.94
C TYR A 283 -11.37 11.35 4.12
N GLY A 284 -12.67 11.53 4.32
CA GLY A 284 -13.23 12.20 5.50
C GLY A 284 -12.84 11.48 6.79
N GLY A 285 -12.99 10.15 6.84
CA GLY A 285 -12.59 9.35 7.99
C GLY A 285 -11.09 9.43 8.31
N LEU A 286 -10.24 9.34 7.29
CA LEU A 286 -8.78 9.44 7.49
C LEU A 286 -8.36 10.82 8.02
N ASN A 287 -8.92 11.89 7.47
CA ASN A 287 -8.62 13.25 7.93
C ASN A 287 -9.21 13.52 9.33
N LEU A 288 -10.33 12.90 9.69
CA LEU A 288 -10.90 12.97 11.03
C LEU A 288 -9.95 12.34 12.06
N VAL A 289 -9.39 11.17 11.77
CA VAL A 289 -8.39 10.53 12.64
C VAL A 289 -7.15 11.41 12.78
N ALA A 290 -6.65 11.98 11.69
CA ALA A 290 -5.54 12.93 11.74
C ALA A 290 -5.86 14.18 12.59
N LEU A 291 -7.12 14.63 12.58
CA LEU A 291 -7.61 15.73 13.39
C LEU A 291 -7.66 15.39 14.88
N LEU A 292 -8.06 14.16 15.23
CA LEU A 292 -8.02 13.65 16.61
C LEU A 292 -6.60 13.65 17.17
N PHE A 293 -5.60 13.25 16.38
CA PHE A 293 -4.19 13.35 16.80
C PHE A 293 -3.71 14.81 16.94
N ARG A 294 -4.33 15.75 16.22
CA ARG A 294 -4.01 17.19 16.27
C ARG A 294 -5.01 18.00 17.11
N TYR A 295 -5.70 17.37 18.07
CA TYR A 295 -6.77 17.99 18.85
C TYR A 295 -6.36 19.29 19.56
N LYS A 296 -5.10 19.38 20.03
CA LYS A 296 -4.57 20.61 20.66
C LYS A 296 -4.62 21.82 19.71
N LYS A 297 -4.30 21.60 18.43
CA LYS A 297 -4.35 22.65 17.40
C LYS A 297 -5.80 22.95 16.97
N LEU A 298 -6.68 21.95 17.03
CA LEU A 298 -8.12 22.15 16.80
C LEU A 298 -8.74 23.04 17.87
N MET A 299 -8.41 22.81 19.14
CA MET A 299 -8.92 23.60 20.26
C MET A 299 -8.43 25.04 20.26
N ALA A 300 -7.20 25.29 19.79
CA ALA A 300 -6.66 26.64 19.70
C ALA A 300 -7.27 27.47 18.54
N ALA A 301 -7.60 26.84 17.41
CA ALA A 301 -8.17 27.53 16.25
C ALA A 301 -9.12 26.61 15.47
N PRO A 302 -10.39 26.48 15.91
CA PRO A 302 -11.32 25.49 15.37
C PRO A 302 -11.70 25.78 13.93
N GLY A 303 -12.07 27.03 13.60
CA GLY A 303 -12.53 27.41 12.25
C GLY A 303 -11.44 27.25 11.18
N ALA A 304 -10.25 27.79 11.42
CA ALA A 304 -9.14 27.72 10.46
C ALA A 304 -8.65 26.28 10.25
N THR A 305 -8.65 25.45 11.30
CA THR A 305 -8.25 24.04 11.20
C THR A 305 -9.31 23.20 10.50
N LEU A 306 -10.59 23.46 10.75
CA LEU A 306 -11.70 22.80 10.06
C LEU A 306 -11.69 23.17 8.56
N TRP A 307 -11.57 24.45 8.21
CA TRP A 307 -11.53 24.88 6.81
C TRP A 307 -10.35 24.28 6.05
N ARG A 308 -9.14 24.26 6.64
CA ARG A 308 -7.98 23.58 6.03
C ARG A 308 -8.24 22.09 5.80
N THR A 309 -8.92 21.44 6.74
CA THR A 309 -9.28 20.02 6.64
C THR A 309 -10.31 19.79 5.54
N VAL A 310 -11.35 20.61 5.47
CA VAL A 310 -12.37 20.56 4.40
C VAL A 310 -11.73 20.78 3.03
N LYS A 311 -10.89 21.81 2.88
CA LYS A 311 -10.16 22.07 1.62
C LYS A 311 -9.28 20.88 1.21
N SER A 312 -8.61 20.24 2.17
CA SER A 312 -7.84 19.02 1.94
C SER A 312 -8.72 17.85 1.47
N VAL A 313 -9.85 17.60 2.16
CA VAL A 313 -10.80 16.53 1.80
C VAL A 313 -11.39 16.75 0.41
N VAL A 314 -11.83 17.97 0.10
CA VAL A 314 -12.38 18.31 -1.23
C VAL A 314 -11.33 18.11 -2.31
N ARG A 315 -10.10 18.57 -2.10
CA ARG A 315 -9.00 18.39 -3.07
C ARG A 315 -8.66 16.91 -3.31
N SER A 316 -8.53 16.11 -2.25
CA SER A 316 -8.30 14.66 -2.39
C SER A 316 -9.45 13.93 -3.08
N THR A 317 -10.68 14.35 -2.79
CA THR A 317 -11.88 13.80 -3.42
C THR A 317 -11.88 14.14 -4.91
N ALA A 318 -11.59 15.40 -5.28
CA ALA A 318 -11.49 15.85 -6.66
C ALA A 318 -10.38 15.13 -7.44
N PHE A 319 -9.24 14.87 -6.80
CA PHE A 319 -8.18 14.03 -7.36
C PHE A 319 -8.69 12.61 -7.68
N LEU A 320 -9.28 11.90 -6.72
CA LEU A 320 -9.71 10.52 -6.94
C LEU A 320 -10.84 10.42 -7.97
N THR A 321 -11.80 11.35 -7.94
CA THR A 321 -12.89 11.36 -8.93
C THR A 321 -12.40 11.75 -10.32
N GLY A 322 -11.51 12.74 -10.41
CA GLY A 322 -10.84 13.11 -11.65
C GLY A 322 -10.06 11.94 -12.24
N PHE A 323 -9.33 11.19 -11.40
CA PHE A 323 -8.58 10.01 -11.82
C PHE A 323 -9.48 8.93 -12.45
N VAL A 324 -10.58 8.56 -11.79
CA VAL A 324 -11.51 7.54 -12.31
C VAL A 324 -12.20 8.02 -13.59
N SER A 325 -12.63 9.28 -13.63
CA SER A 325 -13.30 9.86 -14.81
C SER A 325 -12.37 9.98 -16.01
N LEU A 326 -11.13 10.43 -15.81
CA LEU A 326 -10.13 10.52 -16.88
C LEU A 326 -9.76 9.14 -17.41
N PHE A 327 -9.66 8.12 -16.56
CA PHE A 327 -9.39 6.75 -17.01
C PHE A 327 -10.52 6.24 -17.92
N MET A 328 -11.77 6.44 -17.50
CA MET A 328 -12.94 6.08 -18.32
C MET A 328 -12.97 6.88 -19.62
N ALA A 329 -12.70 8.18 -19.57
CA ALA A 329 -12.64 9.03 -20.76
C ALA A 329 -11.55 8.60 -21.75
N ALA A 330 -10.37 8.22 -21.25
CA ALA A 330 -9.27 7.71 -22.08
C ALA A 330 -9.66 6.41 -22.79
N VAL A 331 -10.25 5.46 -22.07
CA VAL A 331 -10.71 4.18 -22.65
C VAL A 331 -11.83 4.41 -23.69
N CYS A 332 -12.85 5.20 -23.36
CA CYS A 332 -13.93 5.48 -24.30
C CYS A 332 -13.44 6.23 -25.55
N THR A 333 -12.50 7.17 -25.39
CA THR A 333 -11.90 7.91 -26.51
C THR A 333 -11.09 6.99 -27.40
N HIS A 334 -10.26 6.13 -26.82
CA HIS A 334 -9.51 5.13 -27.58
C HIS A 334 -10.43 4.25 -28.45
N ARG A 335 -11.53 3.75 -27.87
CA ARG A 335 -12.50 2.91 -28.60
C ARG A 335 -13.22 3.66 -29.71
N ARG A 336 -13.55 4.95 -29.49
CA ARG A 336 -14.15 5.82 -30.52
C ARG A 336 -13.20 6.13 -31.67
N LEU A 337 -11.90 6.14 -31.42
CA LEU A 337 -10.88 6.32 -32.46
C LEU A 337 -10.66 5.07 -33.32
N GLY A 338 -11.35 3.95 -33.03
CA GLY A 338 -11.21 2.71 -33.79
C GLY A 338 -9.84 2.04 -33.64
N LEU A 339 -9.12 2.35 -32.57
CA LEU A 339 -7.83 1.75 -32.27
C LEU A 339 -8.03 0.34 -31.69
N ALA A 340 -7.12 -0.57 -32.02
CA ALA A 340 -7.18 -1.95 -31.54
C ALA A 340 -7.02 -2.02 -30.02
N ASP A 341 -7.86 -2.82 -29.36
CA ASP A 341 -7.82 -2.99 -27.91
C ASP A 341 -6.62 -3.86 -27.54
N SER A 342 -5.78 -3.36 -26.64
CA SER A 342 -4.55 -4.04 -26.25
C SER A 342 -4.19 -3.71 -24.81
N GLY A 343 -3.35 -4.54 -24.19
CA GLY A 343 -2.82 -4.25 -22.86
C GLY A 343 -2.12 -2.88 -22.77
N ALA A 344 -1.42 -2.47 -23.84
CA ALA A 344 -0.74 -1.19 -23.92
C ALA A 344 -1.69 0.01 -23.87
N THR A 345 -2.89 -0.12 -24.47
CA THR A 345 -3.94 0.88 -24.40
C THR A 345 -4.32 1.20 -22.95
N TYR A 346 -4.49 0.17 -22.11
CA TYR A 346 -4.90 0.35 -20.72
C TYR A 346 -3.77 0.93 -19.87
N PHE A 347 -2.52 0.57 -20.16
CA PHE A 347 -1.36 1.21 -19.55
C PHE A 347 -1.30 2.71 -19.90
N LEU A 348 -1.47 3.06 -21.19
CA LEU A 348 -1.49 4.45 -21.64
C LEU A 348 -2.68 5.24 -21.06
N SER A 349 -3.86 4.62 -20.97
CA SER A 349 -5.02 5.21 -20.31
C SER A 349 -4.74 5.50 -18.83
N GLY A 350 -3.99 4.61 -18.17
CA GLY A 350 -3.49 4.79 -16.81
C GLY A 350 -2.49 5.95 -16.68
N LEU A 351 -1.63 6.16 -17.67
CA LEU A 351 -0.74 7.32 -17.70
C LEU A 351 -1.51 8.64 -17.86
N ILE A 352 -2.46 8.67 -18.81
CA ILE A 352 -3.29 9.86 -19.07
C ILE A 352 -4.11 10.22 -17.82
N CYS A 353 -4.75 9.25 -17.17
CA CYS A 353 -5.57 9.52 -16.00
C CYS A 353 -4.76 9.96 -14.78
N SER A 354 -3.48 9.57 -14.74
CA SER A 354 -2.56 9.98 -13.67
C SER A 354 -2.27 11.47 -13.66
N ALA A 355 -2.55 12.21 -14.74
CA ALA A 355 -2.51 13.68 -14.76
C ALA A 355 -3.40 14.31 -13.66
N ALA A 356 -4.45 13.62 -13.20
CA ALA A 356 -5.26 14.08 -12.06
C ALA A 356 -4.43 14.32 -10.79
N ILE A 357 -3.27 13.66 -10.61
CA ILE A 357 -2.40 13.85 -9.44
C ILE A 357 -1.93 15.30 -9.27
N LEU A 358 -1.93 16.08 -10.35
CA LEU A 358 -1.58 17.50 -10.34
C LEU A 358 -2.57 18.34 -9.50
N ILE A 359 -3.79 17.84 -9.29
CA ILE A 359 -4.79 18.45 -8.39
C ILE A 359 -4.32 18.41 -6.93
N GLU A 360 -3.54 17.40 -6.54
CA GLU A 360 -3.03 17.27 -5.17
C GLU A 360 -1.81 18.17 -4.90
N ALA A 361 -1.56 18.45 -3.61
CA ALA A 361 -0.36 19.19 -3.20
C ALA A 361 0.91 18.41 -3.54
N PRO A 362 1.99 19.08 -3.99
CA PRO A 362 3.29 18.46 -4.29
C PRO A 362 3.78 17.47 -3.22
N SER A 363 3.71 17.85 -1.94
CA SER A 363 4.13 16.99 -0.82
C SER A 363 3.31 15.70 -0.69
N ARG A 364 2.04 15.70 -1.11
CA ARG A 364 1.19 14.51 -1.12
C ARG A 364 1.40 13.64 -2.34
N ARG A 365 1.87 14.20 -3.47
CA ARG A 365 2.09 13.43 -4.71
C ARG A 365 3.15 12.36 -4.49
N THR A 366 4.25 12.71 -3.84
CA THR A 366 5.32 11.76 -3.48
C THR A 366 4.83 10.72 -2.47
N GLU A 367 4.08 11.11 -1.44
CA GLU A 367 3.49 10.17 -0.47
C GLU A 367 2.55 9.16 -1.15
N LEU A 368 1.68 9.63 -2.06
CA LEU A 368 0.79 8.78 -2.85
C LEU A 368 1.56 7.89 -3.81
N ALA A 369 2.60 8.40 -4.47
CA ALA A 369 3.48 7.62 -5.33
C ALA A 369 4.13 6.46 -4.56
N LEU A 370 4.73 6.76 -3.41
CA LEU A 370 5.37 5.77 -2.55
C LEU A 370 4.37 4.79 -1.92
N TYR A 371 3.10 5.18 -1.80
CA TYR A 371 2.03 4.28 -1.37
C TYR A 371 1.63 3.26 -2.45
N VAL A 372 1.53 3.70 -3.72
CA VAL A 372 1.11 2.86 -4.85
C VAL A 372 2.27 2.05 -5.42
N LEU A 373 3.50 2.58 -5.38
CA LEU A 373 4.70 1.97 -5.97
C LEU A 373 4.95 0.52 -5.52
N PRO A 374 4.92 0.17 -4.22
CA PRO A 374 5.00 -1.23 -3.78
C PRO A 374 4.01 -2.15 -4.49
N ARG A 375 2.76 -1.70 -4.68
CA ARG A 375 1.72 -2.50 -5.34
C ARG A 375 2.00 -2.67 -6.82
N ALA A 376 2.46 -1.60 -7.47
CA ALA A 376 2.86 -1.61 -8.88
C ALA A 376 4.04 -2.58 -9.12
N VAL A 377 5.10 -2.49 -8.31
CA VAL A 377 6.30 -3.34 -8.43
C VAL A 377 5.95 -4.81 -8.20
N SER A 378 5.18 -5.11 -7.15
CA SER A 378 4.73 -6.48 -6.87
C SER A 378 3.95 -7.07 -8.05
N SER A 379 2.99 -6.30 -8.57
CA SER A 379 2.16 -6.73 -9.69
C SER A 379 2.98 -6.94 -10.96
N ALA A 380 3.86 -5.99 -11.29
CA ALA A 380 4.76 -6.10 -12.44
C ALA A 380 5.62 -7.37 -12.34
N PHE A 381 6.21 -7.63 -11.17
CA PHE A 381 7.00 -8.84 -10.93
C PHE A 381 6.19 -10.12 -11.23
N TRP A 382 4.97 -10.26 -10.70
CA TRP A 382 4.14 -11.43 -10.95
C TRP A 382 3.70 -11.57 -12.41
N ILE A 383 3.46 -10.46 -13.10
CA ILE A 383 3.16 -10.45 -14.53
C ILE A 383 4.37 -10.92 -15.34
N LEU A 384 5.57 -10.42 -15.03
CA LEU A 384 6.83 -10.86 -15.66
C LEU A 384 7.12 -12.35 -15.41
N VAL A 385 6.82 -12.85 -14.20
CA VAL A 385 6.92 -14.28 -13.89
C VAL A 385 5.93 -15.09 -14.74
N ARG A 386 4.69 -14.62 -14.89
CA ARG A 386 3.67 -15.28 -15.73
C ARG A 386 4.07 -15.33 -17.20
N HIS A 387 4.73 -14.29 -17.72
CA HIS A 387 5.28 -14.27 -19.08
C HIS A 387 6.59 -15.07 -19.23
N GLY A 388 7.11 -15.67 -18.17
CA GLY A 388 8.33 -16.49 -18.19
C GLY A 388 9.63 -15.69 -18.21
N TRP A 389 9.58 -14.36 -18.05
CA TRP A 389 10.78 -13.50 -18.06
C TRP A 389 11.54 -13.54 -16.74
N LEU A 390 10.83 -13.74 -15.63
CA LEU A 390 11.40 -13.87 -14.30
C LEU A 390 11.01 -15.22 -13.68
N ARG A 391 11.84 -15.71 -12.76
CA ARG A 391 11.54 -16.91 -11.96
C ARG A 391 11.23 -16.50 -10.53
N ALA A 392 10.10 -16.96 -9.99
CA ALA A 392 9.77 -16.75 -8.59
C ALA A 392 10.53 -17.77 -7.73
N PHE A 393 11.29 -17.27 -6.75
CA PHE A 393 11.98 -18.12 -5.78
C PHE A 393 11.06 -18.42 -4.59
N PRO A 394 10.99 -19.67 -4.11
CA PRO A 394 10.23 -20.00 -2.91
C PRO A 394 10.72 -19.17 -1.72
N ARG A 395 9.80 -18.42 -1.10
CA ARG A 395 10.08 -17.54 0.05
C ARG A 395 11.13 -16.45 -0.21
N GLY A 396 11.34 -16.06 -1.46
CA GLY A 396 12.27 -14.98 -1.82
C GLY A 396 11.96 -13.65 -1.11
N GLU A 397 10.69 -13.41 -0.74
CA GLU A 397 10.29 -12.23 0.01
C GLU A 397 10.94 -12.13 1.40
N ILE A 398 11.26 -13.28 2.01
CA ILE A 398 11.85 -13.35 3.35
C ILE A 398 13.33 -13.00 3.29
N ALA A 399 14.05 -13.53 2.28
CA ALA A 399 15.45 -13.22 2.06
C ALA A 399 15.66 -11.74 1.72
N LEU A 400 14.83 -11.20 0.83
CA LEU A 400 14.86 -9.78 0.47
C LEU A 400 14.53 -8.89 1.66
N PHE A 401 13.54 -9.24 2.48
CA PHE A 401 13.24 -8.50 3.72
C PHE A 401 14.42 -8.50 4.69
N GLY A 402 15.08 -9.65 4.88
CA GLY A 402 16.28 -9.74 5.70
C GLY A 402 17.41 -8.85 5.20
N GLY A 403 17.64 -8.81 3.89
CA GLY A 403 18.60 -7.90 3.26
C GLY A 403 18.28 -6.43 3.51
N VAL A 404 17.04 -6.01 3.26
CA VAL A 404 16.56 -4.64 3.50
C VAL A 404 16.70 -4.23 4.97
N MET A 405 16.41 -5.15 5.90
CA MET A 405 16.58 -4.89 7.34
C MET A 405 18.05 -4.79 7.75
N ALA A 406 18.92 -5.61 7.15
CA ALA A 406 20.36 -5.54 7.39
C ALA A 406 20.95 -4.21 6.90
N THR A 407 20.56 -3.74 5.71
CA THR A 407 21.03 -2.44 5.17
C THR A 407 20.54 -1.28 6.02
N LEU A 408 19.29 -1.29 6.46
CA LEU A 408 18.76 -0.27 7.38
C LEU A 408 19.49 -0.24 8.71
N HIS A 409 19.81 -1.42 9.25
CA HIS A 409 20.54 -1.49 10.52
C HIS A 409 21.97 -0.97 10.36
N ALA A 410 22.63 -1.30 9.25
CA ALA A 410 23.97 -0.79 8.93
C ALA A 410 23.97 0.74 8.77
N ASP A 411 23.01 1.31 8.03
CA ASP A 411 22.87 2.76 7.85
C ASP A 411 22.59 3.46 9.19
N ALA A 412 21.64 2.95 9.98
CA ALA A 412 21.30 3.54 11.28
C ALA A 412 22.47 3.53 12.27
N ALA A 413 23.28 2.47 12.28
CA ALA A 413 24.45 2.39 13.15
C ALA A 413 25.62 3.22 12.62
N GLY A 414 25.78 3.39 11.31
CA GLY A 414 26.77 4.30 10.71
C GLY A 414 26.51 5.77 11.04
N ARG A 415 25.25 6.22 11.04
CA ARG A 415 24.86 7.58 11.44
C ARG A 415 25.03 7.87 12.93
N GLY A 416 25.12 6.84 13.77
CA GLY A 416 25.36 6.98 15.21
C GLY A 416 26.84 7.03 15.60
N SER A 417 27.75 6.86 14.63
CA SER A 417 29.21 6.87 14.81
C SER A 417 29.92 8.10 14.22
N LEU A 418 29.16 9.00 13.58
CA LEU A 418 29.54 10.37 13.27
C LEU A 418 29.01 11.28 14.38
#